data_AF-I1C1W1-F1
#
_entry.id   AF-I1C1W1-F1
#
_cell.length_a   1.000
_cell.length_b   1.000
_cell.length_c   1.000
_cell.angle_alpha   90.00
_cell.angle_beta   90.00
_cell.angle_gamma   90.00
#
_symmetry.space_group_name_H-M   'P 1'
#
loop_
_entity.id
_entity.type
_entity.pdbx_description
1 polymer ?
#
loop_
_entity_poly.entity_id
_entity_poly.type
_entity_poly.pdbx_seq_one_letter_code
_entity_poly.pdbx_strand_id
1 'polypeptide(L)'
;MIKARLPVEVREWIKKHVDRDLDWKQIKNLLRLDESRLDQLENNTRFSAMPAALFVKYKDVKNLIDARIVYLTKKISNDKESIKLCVDTLKQEGFFSLLRFHENGPFLLSWASPWQKKFLEEAEEWYIDSTHKTCKSLNNPAENNYLFTIVVRSPITNKGVPVCFFITDREVLSTLDQ
;
A
#
# COMPACT_ATOMS: atom_id res chain seq x y z
N MET A 1 -13.78 24.77 -11.63
CA MET A 1 -13.37 23.53 -12.33
C MET A 1 -14.15 22.36 -11.74
N ILE A 2 -15.25 21.95 -12.37
CA ILE A 2 -16.08 20.84 -11.87
C ILE A 2 -15.26 19.56 -12.05
N LYS A 3 -14.83 18.91 -10.95
CA LYS A 3 -14.37 17.53 -11.01
C LYS A 3 -15.57 16.70 -11.47
N ALA A 4 -15.70 16.47 -12.77
CA ALA A 4 -16.70 15.57 -13.29
C ALA A 4 -16.46 14.21 -12.63
N ARG A 5 -17.33 13.83 -11.69
CA ARG A 5 -17.31 12.52 -11.08
C ARG A 5 -17.63 11.52 -12.17
N LEU A 6 -16.91 10.38 -12.20
CA LEU A 6 -17.26 9.29 -13.10
C LEU A 6 -18.74 8.93 -12.94
N PRO A 7 -19.45 8.60 -14.04
CA PRO A 7 -20.80 8.06 -13.95
C PRO A 7 -20.86 6.88 -12.99
N VAL A 8 -21.97 6.77 -12.25
CA VAL A 8 -22.16 5.75 -11.19
C VAL A 8 -21.94 4.34 -11.76
N GLU A 9 -22.52 4.06 -12.92
CA GLU A 9 -22.41 2.78 -13.62
C GLU A 9 -20.95 2.39 -13.91
N VAL A 10 -20.13 3.34 -14.38
CA VAL A 10 -18.71 3.09 -14.64
C VAL A 10 -17.95 2.84 -13.35
N ARG A 11 -18.27 3.58 -12.28
CA ARG A 11 -17.65 3.38 -10.97
C ARG A 11 -17.99 1.99 -10.41
N GLU A 12 -19.24 1.56 -10.51
CA GLU A 12 -19.68 0.22 -10.07
C GLU A 12 -19.03 -0.89 -10.91
N TRP A 13 -18.91 -0.68 -12.22
CA TRP A 13 -18.21 -1.59 -13.09
C TRP A 13 -16.73 -1.75 -12.69
N ILE A 14 -16.02 -0.64 -12.41
CA ILE A 14 -14.62 -0.70 -11.93
C ILE A 14 -14.56 -1.43 -10.59
N LYS A 15 -15.45 -1.09 -9.65
CA LYS A 15 -15.51 -1.71 -8.32
C LYS A 15 -15.63 -3.24 -8.44
N LYS A 16 -16.53 -3.74 -9.29
CA LYS A 16 -16.71 -5.18 -9.54
C LYS A 16 -15.43 -5.89 -10.01
N HIS A 17 -14.57 -5.21 -10.78
CA HIS A 17 -13.31 -5.76 -11.26
C HIS A 17 -12.22 -5.68 -10.19
N VAL A 18 -12.16 -4.60 -9.42
CA VAL A 18 -11.28 -4.48 -8.25
C VAL A 18 -11.61 -5.53 -7.20
N ASP A 19 -12.89 -5.83 -6.98
CA ASP A 19 -13.34 -6.88 -6.06
C ASP A 19 -12.87 -8.29 -6.49
N ARG A 20 -12.56 -8.47 -7.78
CA ARG A 20 -11.98 -9.68 -8.39
C ARG A 20 -10.45 -9.64 -8.48
N ASP A 21 -9.79 -8.75 -7.73
CA ASP A 21 -8.34 -8.60 -7.68
C ASP A 21 -7.67 -8.17 -8.99
N LEU A 22 -8.41 -7.50 -9.89
CA LEU A 22 -7.81 -6.92 -11.08
C LEU A 22 -7.07 -5.62 -10.75
N ASP A 23 -5.84 -5.51 -11.25
CA ASP A 23 -5.02 -4.31 -11.14
C ASP A 23 -5.39 -3.26 -12.20
N TRP A 24 -4.76 -2.08 -12.10
CA TRP A 24 -4.94 -1.00 -13.08
C TRP A 24 -4.62 -1.44 -14.50
N LYS A 25 -3.58 -2.24 -14.72
CA LYS A 25 -3.14 -2.64 -16.07
C LYS A 25 -4.20 -3.53 -16.72
N GLN A 26 -4.76 -4.47 -15.98
CA GLN A 26 -5.83 -5.36 -16.41
C GLN A 26 -7.11 -4.56 -16.69
N ILE A 27 -7.52 -3.67 -15.79
CA ILE A 27 -8.69 -2.82 -15.97
C ILE A 27 -8.51 -1.88 -17.18
N LYS A 28 -7.33 -1.27 -17.33
CA LYS A 28 -7.00 -0.42 -18.48
C LYS A 28 -7.12 -1.19 -19.79
N ASN A 29 -6.71 -2.46 -19.83
CA ASN A 29 -6.85 -3.29 -21.02
C ASN A 29 -8.32 -3.54 -21.37
N LEU A 30 -9.18 -3.76 -20.37
CA LEU A 30 -10.63 -3.93 -20.57
C LEU A 30 -11.33 -2.64 -21.05
N LEU A 31 -10.74 -1.47 -20.76
CA LEU A 31 -11.25 -0.17 -21.19
C LEU A 31 -10.81 0.21 -22.61
N ARG A 32 -9.93 -0.58 -23.25
CA ARG A 32 -9.50 -0.31 -24.62
C ARG A 32 -10.68 -0.49 -25.57
N LEU A 33 -10.85 0.49 -26.46
CA LEU A 33 -11.82 0.40 -27.54
C LEU A 33 -11.26 -0.53 -28.62
N ASP A 34 -12.11 -1.40 -29.16
CA ASP A 34 -11.82 -2.14 -30.38
C ASP A 34 -11.95 -1.22 -31.62
N GLU A 35 -11.46 -1.70 -32.77
CA GLU A 35 -11.47 -0.95 -34.04
C GLU A 35 -12.89 -0.50 -34.42
N SER A 36 -13.90 -1.36 -34.25
CA SER A 36 -15.28 -1.02 -34.61
C SER A 36 -15.82 0.15 -33.79
N ARG A 37 -15.46 0.25 -32.50
CA ARG A 37 -15.87 1.35 -31.61
C ARG A 37 -15.06 2.62 -31.86
N LEU A 38 -13.83 2.50 -32.34
CA LEU A 38 -13.02 3.63 -32.79
C LEU A 38 -13.60 4.23 -34.09
N ASP A 39 -13.96 3.38 -35.06
CA ASP A 39 -14.58 3.81 -36.31
C ASP A 39 -15.92 4.52 -36.07
N GLN A 40 -16.73 4.02 -35.11
CA GLN A 40 -17.98 4.68 -34.70
C GLN A 40 -17.73 6.06 -34.07
N LEU A 41 -16.61 6.24 -33.38
CA LEU A 41 -16.21 7.49 -32.76
C LEU A 41 -15.75 8.52 -33.80
N GLU A 42 -14.96 8.09 -34.79
CA GLU A 42 -14.47 8.95 -35.88
C GLU A 42 -15.61 9.43 -36.79
N ASN A 43 -16.58 8.56 -37.05
CA ASN A 43 -17.71 8.87 -37.93
C ASN A 43 -18.81 9.71 -37.25
N ASN A 44 -18.74 9.92 -35.93
CA ASN A 44 -19.73 10.71 -35.20
C ASN A 44 -19.38 12.22 -35.25
N THR A 45 -19.86 12.90 -36.28
CA THR A 45 -19.62 14.33 -36.56
C THR A 45 -20.16 15.29 -35.49
N ARG A 46 -21.08 14.82 -34.64
CA ARG A 46 -21.43 15.48 -33.39
C ARG A 46 -20.65 14.76 -32.29
N PHE A 47 -19.71 15.43 -31.63
CA PHE A 47 -18.99 14.96 -30.45
C PHE A 47 -19.90 14.65 -29.23
N SER A 48 -21.14 14.23 -29.44
CA SER A 48 -22.23 14.26 -28.47
C SER A 48 -22.15 13.23 -27.35
N ALA A 49 -21.25 12.24 -27.41
CA ALA A 49 -20.91 11.44 -26.24
C ALA A 49 -19.60 10.66 -26.43
N MET A 50 -18.50 11.16 -25.88
CA MET A 50 -17.30 10.34 -25.68
C MET A 50 -17.62 9.20 -24.70
N PRO A 51 -17.22 7.95 -24.98
CA PRO A 51 -17.44 6.84 -24.06
C PRO A 51 -16.86 7.13 -22.68
N ALA A 52 -17.66 6.88 -21.64
CA ALA A 52 -17.24 7.11 -20.25
C ALA A 52 -15.95 6.36 -19.86
N ALA A 53 -15.67 5.22 -20.53
CA ALA A 53 -14.45 4.45 -20.40
C ALA A 53 -13.17 5.27 -20.69
N LEU A 54 -13.21 6.22 -21.62
CA LEU A 54 -12.07 7.08 -21.97
C LEU A 54 -11.72 8.09 -20.86
N PHE A 55 -12.68 8.39 -19.99
CA PHE A 55 -12.49 9.32 -18.88
C PHE A 55 -12.01 8.66 -17.59
N VAL A 56 -11.92 7.32 -17.55
CA VAL A 56 -11.43 6.59 -16.38
C VAL A 56 -9.94 6.85 -16.21
N LYS A 57 -9.57 7.46 -15.08
CA LYS A 57 -8.18 7.74 -14.75
C LYS A 57 -7.62 6.69 -13.81
N TYR A 58 -6.30 6.57 -13.81
CA TYR A 58 -5.58 5.75 -12.83
C TYR A 58 -6.04 5.99 -11.39
N LYS A 59 -6.24 7.26 -11.01
CA LYS A 59 -6.70 7.64 -9.65
C LYS A 59 -8.07 7.05 -9.30
N ASP A 60 -8.98 6.91 -10.26
CA ASP A 60 -10.31 6.37 -9.99
C ASP A 60 -10.24 4.90 -9.58
N VAL A 61 -9.39 4.13 -10.27
CA VAL A 61 -9.13 2.72 -9.97
C VAL A 61 -8.30 2.57 -8.69
N LYS A 62 -7.22 3.36 -8.54
CA LYS A 62 -6.34 3.32 -7.37
C LYS A 62 -7.10 3.62 -6.07
N ASN A 63 -7.99 4.61 -6.07
CA ASN A 63 -8.80 4.94 -4.90
C ASN A 63 -9.75 3.78 -4.51
N LEU A 64 -10.28 3.04 -5.49
CA LEU A 64 -11.14 1.87 -5.21
C LEU A 64 -10.32 0.69 -4.66
N ILE A 65 -9.13 0.45 -5.21
CA ILE A 65 -8.19 -0.54 -4.68
C ILE A 65 -7.83 -0.19 -3.22
N ASP A 66 -7.47 1.07 -2.95
CA ASP A 66 -7.10 1.52 -1.61
C ASP A 66 -8.27 1.41 -0.63
N ALA A 67 -9.48 1.76 -1.06
CA ALA A 67 -10.69 1.58 -0.25
C ALA A 67 -10.96 0.10 0.07
N ARG A 68 -10.74 -0.81 -0.90
CA ARG A 68 -10.87 -2.26 -0.67
C ARG A 68 -9.81 -2.77 0.29
N ILE A 69 -8.55 -2.36 0.13
CA ILE A 69 -7.46 -2.73 1.05
C ILE A 69 -7.83 -2.29 2.47
N VAL A 70 -8.26 -1.04 2.66
CA VAL A 70 -8.70 -0.55 3.97
C VAL A 70 -9.86 -1.39 4.52
N TYR A 71 -10.88 -1.67 3.71
CA TYR A 71 -12.01 -2.49 4.14
C TYR A 71 -11.60 -3.91 4.59
N LEU A 72 -10.65 -4.54 3.90
CA LEU A 72 -10.19 -5.90 4.20
C LEU A 72 -9.21 -5.96 5.38
N THR A 73 -8.40 -4.91 5.57
CA THR A 73 -7.29 -4.93 6.54
C THR A 73 -7.61 -4.23 7.86
N LYS A 74 -8.52 -3.25 7.84
CA LYS A 74 -8.86 -2.46 9.02
C LYS A 74 -9.82 -3.27 9.90
N LYS A 75 -9.34 -3.63 11.09
CA LYS A 75 -10.07 -4.46 12.06
C LYS A 75 -11.07 -3.64 12.89
N ILE A 76 -10.76 -2.38 13.17
CA ILE A 76 -11.62 -1.46 13.92
C ILE A 76 -11.42 -0.02 13.44
N SER A 77 -12.38 0.87 13.72
CA SER A 77 -12.39 2.26 13.26
C SER A 77 -11.20 3.11 13.72
N ASN A 78 -10.68 2.85 14.93
CA ASN A 78 -9.49 3.51 15.47
C ASN A 78 -8.21 2.86 14.90
N ASP A 79 -7.37 3.63 14.22
CA ASP A 79 -6.19 3.11 13.53
C ASP A 79 -5.14 2.51 14.49
N LYS A 80 -4.92 3.15 15.66
CA LYS A 80 -3.97 2.63 16.67
C LYS A 80 -4.45 1.31 17.25
N GLU A 81 -5.72 1.20 17.59
CA GLU A 81 -6.31 -0.05 18.08
C GLU A 81 -6.35 -1.13 17.00
N SER A 82 -6.64 -0.75 15.74
CA SER A 82 -6.62 -1.70 14.62
C SER A 82 -5.22 -2.30 14.42
N ILE A 83 -4.17 -1.50 14.56
CA ILE A 83 -2.79 -1.98 14.43
C ILE A 83 -2.39 -2.90 15.59
N LYS A 84 -2.80 -2.60 16.82
CA LYS A 84 -2.60 -3.52 17.96
C LYS A 84 -3.18 -4.90 17.66
N LEU A 85 -4.43 -4.95 17.18
CA LEU A 85 -5.07 -6.21 16.79
C LEU A 85 -4.36 -6.91 15.62
N CYS A 86 -3.79 -6.16 14.67
CA CYS A 86 -2.98 -6.76 13.60
C CYS A 86 -1.69 -7.39 14.15
N VAL A 87 -1.00 -6.69 15.06
CA VAL A 87 0.21 -7.19 15.72
C VAL A 87 -0.08 -8.43 16.56
N ASP A 88 -1.20 -8.48 17.27
CA ASP A 88 -1.59 -9.66 18.04
C ASP A 88 -1.85 -10.87 17.14
N THR A 89 -2.45 -10.68 15.97
CA THR A 89 -2.59 -11.76 14.96
C THR A 89 -1.24 -12.20 14.42
N LEU A 90 -0.32 -11.28 14.11
CA LEU A 90 1.04 -11.65 13.68
C LEU A 90 1.73 -12.53 14.74
N LYS A 91 1.61 -12.18 16.02
CA LYS A 91 2.15 -13.01 17.12
C LYS A 91 1.51 -14.40 17.17
N GLN A 92 0.20 -14.48 16.99
CA GLN A 92 -0.52 -15.77 16.95
C GLN A 92 -0.08 -16.64 15.76
N GLU A 93 0.27 -16.02 14.63
CA GLU A 93 0.84 -16.70 13.45
C GLU A 93 2.34 -17.03 13.58
N GLY A 94 2.94 -16.76 14.75
CA GLY A 94 4.33 -17.07 15.04
C GLY A 94 5.34 -16.04 14.53
N PHE A 95 4.90 -14.88 14.04
CA PHE A 95 5.80 -13.78 13.69
C PHE A 95 6.37 -13.13 14.93
N PHE A 96 7.63 -12.71 14.82
CA PHE A 96 8.25 -11.80 15.76
C PHE A 96 7.73 -10.41 15.46
N SER A 97 7.03 -9.77 16.39
CA SER A 97 6.54 -8.41 16.20
C SER A 97 6.63 -7.57 17.46
N LEU A 98 6.89 -6.28 17.27
CA LEU A 98 6.98 -5.28 18.32
C LEU A 98 6.09 -4.09 17.96
N LEU A 99 5.33 -3.61 18.93
CA LEU A 99 4.61 -2.35 18.84
C LEU A 99 4.87 -1.55 20.10
N ARG A 100 5.43 -0.34 19.96
CA ARG A 100 5.63 0.61 21.05
C ARG A 100 5.13 1.97 20.62
N PHE A 101 4.38 2.62 21.51
CA PHE A 101 4.04 4.04 21.40
C PHE A 101 4.79 4.76 22.50
N HIS A 102 5.63 5.74 22.14
CA HIS A 102 6.32 6.57 23.12
C HIS A 102 5.44 7.76 23.50
N GLU A 103 5.39 8.10 24.78
CA GLU A 103 4.66 9.28 25.25
C GLU A 103 5.30 10.55 24.66
N ASN A 104 4.49 11.36 23.97
CA ASN A 104 4.95 12.54 23.22
C ASN A 104 6.08 12.25 22.20
N GLY A 105 6.27 10.99 21.84
CA GLY A 105 7.37 10.53 21.01
C GLY A 105 6.90 9.76 19.77
N PRO A 106 7.84 9.16 19.03
CA PRO A 106 7.50 8.33 17.88
C PRO A 106 6.69 7.10 18.29
N PHE A 107 6.14 6.39 17.31
CA PHE A 107 5.84 4.97 17.49
C PHE A 107 6.86 4.10 16.77
N LEU A 108 6.96 2.84 17.19
CA LEU A 108 7.72 1.80 16.52
C LEU A 108 6.82 0.59 16.33
N LEU A 109 6.58 0.23 15.07
CA LEU A 109 5.99 -1.04 14.68
C LEU A 109 7.06 -1.85 13.94
N SER A 110 7.38 -3.06 14.38
CA SER A 110 8.27 -3.94 13.64
C SER A 110 7.76 -5.37 13.56
N TRP A 111 8.16 -6.08 12.51
CA TRP A 111 7.83 -7.48 12.35
C TRP A 111 8.85 -8.24 11.48
N ALA A 112 8.98 -9.53 11.77
CA ALA A 112 9.75 -10.51 11.01
C ALA A 112 9.11 -11.89 11.15
N SER A 113 9.04 -12.65 10.05
CA SER A 113 8.61 -14.05 10.08
C SER A 113 9.68 -14.95 10.73
N PRO A 114 9.33 -16.20 11.12
CA PRO A 114 10.31 -17.14 11.67
C PRO A 114 11.53 -17.38 10.79
N TRP A 115 11.34 -17.55 9.48
CA TRP A 115 12.45 -17.78 8.56
C TRP A 115 13.31 -16.52 8.40
N GLN A 116 12.68 -15.34 8.39
CA GLN A 116 13.40 -14.08 8.29
C GLN A 116 14.29 -13.85 9.51
N LYS A 117 13.77 -14.13 10.71
CA LYS A 117 14.56 -14.06 11.94
C LYS A 117 15.78 -14.97 11.87
N LYS A 118 15.62 -16.22 11.41
CA LYS A 118 16.74 -17.15 11.27
C LYS A 118 17.84 -16.58 10.36
N PHE A 119 17.47 -16.03 9.20
CA PHE A 119 18.42 -15.38 8.30
C PHE A 119 19.10 -14.15 8.94
N LEU A 120 18.39 -13.40 9.77
CA LEU A 120 18.95 -12.26 10.48
C LEU A 120 19.95 -12.70 11.57
N GLU A 121 19.67 -13.77 12.31
CA GLU A 121 20.56 -14.31 13.35
C GLU A 121 21.83 -14.94 12.77
N GLU A 122 21.75 -15.51 11.56
CA GLU A 122 22.88 -16.13 10.86
C GLU A 122 23.70 -15.13 10.01
N ALA A 123 23.24 -13.88 9.87
CA ALA A 123 23.88 -12.90 9.01
C ALA A 123 25.13 -12.29 9.67
N GLU A 124 26.27 -12.37 8.98
CA GLU A 124 27.50 -11.65 9.34
C GLU A 124 27.38 -10.14 9.06
N GLU A 125 26.61 -9.78 8.03
CA GLU A 125 26.39 -8.41 7.58
C GLU A 125 24.90 -8.13 7.37
N TRP A 126 24.47 -6.96 7.81
CA TRP A 126 23.13 -6.46 7.59
C TRP A 126 23.17 -4.99 7.13
N TYR A 127 22.20 -4.65 6.28
CA TYR A 127 22.03 -3.35 5.67
C TYR A 127 20.66 -2.82 6.05
N ILE A 128 20.54 -1.49 6.22
CA ILE A 128 19.24 -0.84 6.44
C ILE A 128 18.94 0.05 5.23
N ASP A 129 17.75 -0.14 4.67
CA ASP A 129 17.17 0.76 3.68
C ASP A 129 16.00 1.52 4.30
N SER A 130 15.95 2.83 4.06
CA SER A 130 14.86 3.71 4.51
C SER A 130 14.04 4.16 3.30
N THR A 131 12.76 3.80 3.30
CA THR A 131 11.78 4.32 2.34
C THR A 131 10.95 5.41 3.00
N HIS A 132 11.07 6.65 2.49
CA HIS A 132 10.32 7.79 2.99
C HIS A 132 8.91 7.86 2.38
N LYS A 133 7.99 8.51 3.11
CA LYS A 133 6.61 8.82 2.66
C LYS A 133 5.76 7.58 2.34
N THR A 134 5.94 6.51 3.10
CA THR A 134 5.24 5.23 2.89
C THR A 134 3.75 5.32 3.16
N CYS A 135 3.35 5.89 4.30
CA CYS A 135 1.95 6.08 4.68
C CYS A 135 1.80 7.28 5.62
N LYS A 136 0.56 7.64 5.97
CA LYS A 136 0.28 8.72 6.93
C LYS A 136 0.57 8.30 8.36
N SER A 137 1.09 9.23 9.17
CA SER A 137 1.43 8.96 10.56
C SER A 137 0.20 8.70 11.43
N LEU A 138 0.35 7.76 12.36
CA LEU A 138 -0.66 7.42 13.36
C LEU A 138 -0.80 8.49 14.45
N ASN A 139 0.26 9.29 14.65
CA ASN A 139 0.27 10.37 15.62
C ASN A 139 -0.21 11.68 14.99
N ASN A 140 0.19 11.95 13.75
CA ASN A 140 -0.20 13.16 13.02
C ASN A 140 -0.50 12.86 11.53
N PRO A 141 -1.76 12.90 11.08
CA PRO A 141 -2.12 12.63 9.68
C PRO A 141 -1.50 13.60 8.65
N ALA A 142 -1.01 14.77 9.08
CA ALA A 142 -0.29 15.70 8.21
C ALA A 142 1.11 15.17 7.83
N GLU A 143 1.72 14.37 8.71
CA GLU A 143 3.05 13.80 8.56
C GLU A 143 3.02 12.45 7.83
N ASN A 144 4.19 11.99 7.38
CA ASN A 144 4.34 10.67 6.76
C ASN A 144 5.26 9.79 7.61
N ASN A 145 5.02 8.49 7.55
CA ASN A 145 5.88 7.49 8.14
C ASN A 145 7.05 7.12 7.22
N TYR A 146 8.05 6.53 7.85
CA TYR A 146 9.23 5.92 7.28
C TYR A 146 9.10 4.40 7.43
N LEU A 147 9.43 3.68 6.37
CA LEU A 147 9.59 2.22 6.41
C LEU A 147 11.07 1.92 6.36
N PHE A 148 11.60 1.34 7.43
CA PHE A 148 12.95 0.78 7.43
C PHE A 148 12.88 -0.72 7.12
N THR A 149 13.78 -1.18 6.27
CA THR A 149 13.93 -2.60 5.94
C THR A 149 15.35 -3.03 6.27
N ILE A 150 15.50 -4.05 7.12
CA ILE A 150 16.78 -4.75 7.27
C ILE A 150 16.89 -5.76 6.15
N VAL A 151 18.00 -5.67 5.40
CA VAL A 151 18.35 -6.55 4.31
C VAL A 151 19.66 -7.27 4.67
N VAL A 152 19.68 -8.58 4.52
CA VAL A 152 20.90 -9.40 4.71
C VAL A 152 21.29 -10.03 3.38
N ARG A 153 22.57 -10.38 3.24
CA ARG A 153 23.04 -11.11 2.06
C ARG A 153 22.65 -12.58 2.17
N SER A 154 21.86 -13.08 1.21
CA SER A 154 21.50 -14.49 1.14
C SER A 154 22.73 -15.34 0.81
N PRO A 155 23.06 -16.37 1.60
CA PRO A 155 24.16 -17.29 1.28
C PRO A 155 23.86 -18.16 0.05
N ILE A 156 22.58 -18.30 -0.31
CA ILE A 156 22.13 -19.14 -1.43
C ILE A 156 22.22 -18.38 -2.75
N THR A 157 21.67 -17.16 -2.79
CA THR A 157 21.52 -16.40 -4.04
C THR A 157 22.54 -15.30 -4.21
N ASN A 158 23.31 -15.02 -3.15
CA ASN A 158 24.24 -13.90 -3.09
C ASN A 158 23.59 -12.51 -3.27
N LYS A 159 22.26 -12.42 -3.13
CA LYS A 159 21.47 -11.19 -3.25
C LYS A 159 20.97 -10.72 -1.88
N GLY A 160 20.61 -9.45 -1.79
CA GLY A 160 19.94 -8.90 -0.61
C GLY A 160 18.55 -9.51 -0.43
N VAL A 161 18.24 -9.94 0.80
CA VAL A 161 16.94 -10.47 1.20
C VAL A 161 16.42 -9.64 2.39
N PRO A 162 15.20 -9.07 2.30
CA PRO A 162 14.60 -8.34 3.40
C PRO A 162 14.17 -9.31 4.52
N VAL A 163 14.63 -9.06 5.74
CA VAL A 163 14.44 -9.94 6.90
C VAL A 163 13.79 -9.28 8.11
N CYS A 164 13.65 -7.95 8.10
CA CYS A 164 12.86 -7.28 9.13
C CYS A 164 12.35 -5.96 8.60
N PHE A 165 11.16 -5.56 9.03
CA PHE A 165 10.54 -4.30 8.65
C PHE A 165 10.20 -3.50 9.91
N PHE A 166 10.37 -2.17 9.83
CA PHE A 166 10.03 -1.23 10.88
C PHE A 166 9.27 -0.05 10.29
N ILE A 167 8.20 0.38 10.93
CA ILE A 167 7.48 1.60 10.61
C ILE A 167 7.54 2.53 11.82
N THR A 168 7.90 3.78 11.56
CA THR A 168 7.90 4.87 12.53
C THR A 168 7.58 6.20 11.85
N ASP A 169 7.14 7.19 12.61
CA ASP A 169 6.86 8.55 12.16
C ASP A 169 8.06 9.51 12.32
N ARG A 170 9.22 9.01 12.77
CA ARG A 170 10.47 9.77 12.88
C ARG A 170 11.61 9.03 12.22
N GLU A 171 12.31 9.70 11.32
CA GLU A 171 13.47 9.11 10.64
C GLU A 171 14.70 9.03 11.55
N VAL A 172 14.87 10.04 12.40
CA VAL A 172 15.95 10.11 13.38
C VAL A 172 15.32 10.36 14.74
N LEU A 173 15.74 9.57 15.73
CA LEU A 173 15.42 9.81 17.13
C LEU A 173 16.63 10.45 17.79
N SER A 174 16.42 11.61 18.40
CA SER A 174 17.40 12.26 19.27
C SER A 174 17.49 11.49 20.59
N THR A 175 18.10 10.32 20.55
CA THR A 175 18.46 9.55 21.75
C THR A 175 19.86 8.98 21.55
N LEU A 176 20.84 9.89 21.54
CA LEU A 176 22.22 9.59 21.86
C LEU A 176 22.79 10.77 22.67
N ASP A 177 22.12 11.13 23.76
CA ASP A 177 22.86 11.63 24.92
C ASP A 177 23.26 10.37 25.69
N GLN A 178 24.48 9.87 25.42
CA GLN A 178 25.14 8.84 26.22
C GLN A 178 25.74 9.46 27.48
#